data_AF-A0A925E570-F1
#
_entry.id   AF-A0A925E570-F1
#
_cell.length_a   1.000
_cell.length_b   1.000
_cell.length_c   1.000
_cell.angle_alpha   90.00
_cell.angle_beta   90.00
_cell.angle_gamma   90.00
#
_symmetry.space_group_name_H-M   'P 1'
#
loop_
_entity.id
_entity.type
_entity.pdbx_description
1 polymer ?
#
loop_
_entity_poly.entity_id
_entity_poly.type
_entity_poly.pdbx_seq_one_letter_code
_entity_poly.pdbx_strand_id
1 'polypeptide(L)'
;PLAIVDHAVSLGLERERLIPTCGDETFSVGAMTVHSIPSSHTELEYDEDAGYPYLGFCIEVDGVRLYHSGDTIVYDGLQEKLAQFQPDIVFLPINGAAGRKQNPTISLNMNSQEAVDLAKAVGAGVVIPHHYDMFTFNTVDVGDFATLAEHAGQPYQVLQCGERYLWQR
;
A
#
# COMPACT_ATOMS: atom_id res chain seq x y z
N PRO A 1 3.59 11.01 6.40
CA PRO A 1 4.42 11.91 5.56
C PRO A 1 4.68 13.23 6.27
N LEU A 2 5.93 13.71 6.29
CA LEU A 2 6.31 15.01 6.84
C LEU A 2 5.51 16.14 6.16
N ALA A 3 5.28 16.01 4.84
CA ALA A 3 4.51 16.95 4.02
C ALA A 3 3.10 17.31 4.54
N ILE A 4 2.48 16.46 5.37
CA ILE A 4 1.11 16.70 5.88
C ILE A 4 1.05 16.97 7.38
N VAL A 5 2.18 17.11 8.06
CA VAL A 5 2.23 17.29 9.52
C VAL A 5 1.53 18.58 9.93
N ASP A 6 1.79 19.68 9.23
CA ASP A 6 1.15 20.97 9.54
C ASP A 6 -0.36 20.90 9.34
N HIS A 7 -0.81 20.18 8.30
CA HIS A 7 -2.23 19.92 8.09
C HIS A 7 -2.82 19.11 9.25
N ALA A 8 -2.18 18.01 9.65
CA ALA A 8 -2.59 17.19 10.79
C ALA A 8 -2.70 18.02 12.09
N VAL A 9 -1.74 18.90 12.36
CA VAL A 9 -1.77 19.81 13.51
C VAL A 9 -2.92 20.81 13.41
N SER A 10 -3.19 21.38 12.23
CA SER A 10 -4.33 22.25 12.01
C SER A 10 -5.69 21.58 12.25
N LEU A 11 -5.75 20.25 12.17
CA LEU A 11 -6.93 19.44 12.50
C LEU A 11 -7.04 19.13 14.01
N GLY A 12 -6.09 19.60 14.82
CA GLY A 12 -6.07 19.44 16.28
C GLY A 12 -5.27 18.23 16.79
N LEU A 13 -4.41 17.63 15.97
CA LEU A 13 -3.48 16.61 16.44
C LEU A 13 -2.25 17.25 17.11
N GLU A 14 -1.91 16.78 18.31
CA GLU A 14 -0.71 17.22 19.03
C GLU A 14 0.56 16.79 18.29
N ARG A 15 1.48 17.72 18.01
CA ARG A 15 2.69 17.46 17.22
C ARG A 15 3.59 16.40 17.87
N GLU A 16 3.64 16.38 19.20
CA GLU A 16 4.44 15.45 20.00
C GLU A 16 3.95 14.00 19.88
N ARG A 17 2.74 13.78 19.35
CA ARG A 17 2.16 12.46 19.09
C ARG A 17 2.39 11.99 17.65
N LEU A 18 3.05 12.78 16.81
CA LEU A 18 3.31 12.48 15.42
C LEU A 18 4.76 12.03 15.25
N ILE A 19 4.97 10.99 14.42
CA ILE A 19 6.29 10.57 13.96
C ILE A 19 6.36 10.97 12.48
N PRO A 20 6.91 12.15 12.16
CA PRO A 20 7.09 12.56 10.78
C PRO A 20 8.15 11.72 10.09
N THR A 21 8.00 11.54 8.79
CA THR A 21 8.98 10.84 7.94
C THR A 21 8.91 11.39 6.51
N CYS A 22 10.07 11.54 5.89
CA CYS A 22 10.28 11.92 4.51
C CYS A 22 10.14 10.74 3.53
N GLY A 23 10.02 9.50 4.03
CA GLY A 23 10.09 8.28 3.22
C GLY A 23 11.53 7.77 3.04
N ASP A 24 11.67 6.47 2.79
CA ASP A 24 12.93 5.73 2.80
C ASP A 24 13.67 5.73 4.16
N GLU A 25 12.94 5.98 5.24
CA GLU A 25 13.44 5.92 6.62
C GLU A 25 12.95 4.67 7.37
N THR A 26 13.74 4.24 8.34
CA THR A 26 13.39 3.16 9.29
C THR A 26 13.31 3.73 10.71
N PHE A 27 12.24 3.40 11.42
CA PHE A 27 12.04 3.80 12.82
C PHE A 27 11.28 2.73 13.60
N SER A 28 11.29 2.85 14.94
CA SER A 28 10.60 1.90 15.82
C SER A 28 9.35 2.50 16.44
N VAL A 29 8.28 1.72 16.51
CA VAL A 29 7.03 2.06 17.19
C VAL A 29 6.66 0.90 18.12
N GLY A 30 6.98 1.04 19.40
CA GLY A 30 6.85 -0.06 20.37
C GLY A 30 7.71 -1.26 19.96
N ALA A 31 7.10 -2.42 19.76
CA ALA A 31 7.77 -3.64 19.31
C ALA A 31 7.94 -3.74 17.78
N MET A 32 7.42 -2.77 17.02
CA MET A 32 7.42 -2.80 15.57
C MET A 32 8.64 -2.05 15.02
N THR A 33 9.28 -2.62 14.00
CA THR A 33 10.18 -1.87 13.10
C THR A 33 9.37 -1.46 11.88
N VAL A 34 9.38 -0.17 11.55
CA VAL A 34 8.62 0.40 10.44
C VAL A 34 9.59 1.01 9.45
N HIS A 35 9.47 0.64 8.18
CA HIS A 35 10.13 1.26 7.06
C HIS A 35 9.09 2.03 6.25
N SER A 36 9.19 3.34 6.25
CA SER A 36 8.43 4.17 5.32
C SER A 36 9.04 4.04 3.93
N ILE A 37 8.25 3.74 2.92
CA ILE A 37 8.70 3.73 1.53
C ILE A 37 7.78 4.62 0.69
N PRO A 38 8.25 5.20 -0.41
CA PRO A 38 7.41 6.06 -1.23
C PRO A 38 6.24 5.29 -1.85
N SER A 39 5.15 6.03 -2.07
CA SER A 39 4.01 5.63 -2.92
C SER A 39 3.77 6.71 -3.98
N SER A 40 3.00 6.39 -5.02
CA SER A 40 2.74 7.30 -6.13
C SER A 40 1.42 7.02 -6.82
N HIS A 41 0.79 8.06 -7.38
CA HIS A 41 -0.38 7.95 -8.25
C HIS A 41 -0.08 8.17 -9.73
N THR A 42 1.11 8.66 -10.07
CA THR A 42 1.52 8.96 -11.45
C THR A 42 3.04 8.84 -11.59
N GLU A 43 3.77 9.71 -10.92
CA GLU A 43 5.24 9.73 -10.87
C GLU A 43 5.66 9.91 -9.40
N LEU A 44 6.90 9.54 -9.08
CA LEU A 44 7.43 9.75 -7.75
C LEU A 44 7.67 11.25 -7.51
N GLU A 45 6.77 11.86 -6.75
CA GLU A 45 6.92 13.24 -6.28
C GLU A 45 7.89 13.28 -5.10
N TYR A 46 8.87 14.18 -5.14
CA TYR A 46 9.82 14.37 -4.05
C TYR A 46 10.06 15.85 -3.80
N ASP A 47 9.95 16.25 -2.54
CA ASP A 47 10.30 17.57 -2.05
C ASP A 47 11.59 17.50 -1.22
N GLU A 48 12.52 18.43 -1.41
CA GLU A 48 13.81 18.40 -0.71
C GLU A 48 13.68 18.60 0.82
N ASP A 49 12.68 19.36 1.26
CA ASP A 49 12.46 19.69 2.66
C ASP A 49 11.47 18.73 3.34
N ALA A 50 10.49 18.21 2.58
CA ALA A 50 9.36 17.43 3.09
C ALA A 50 9.35 15.95 2.66
N GLY A 51 10.24 15.55 1.75
CA GLY A 51 10.35 14.19 1.22
C GLY A 51 9.19 13.79 0.32
N TYR A 52 8.83 12.50 0.36
CA TYR A 52 7.73 11.93 -0.40
C TYR A 52 6.36 12.26 0.23
N PRO A 53 5.41 12.83 -0.52
CA PRO A 53 4.10 13.21 0.02
C PRO A 53 3.18 12.00 0.26
N TYR A 54 3.39 10.89 -0.46
CA TYR A 54 2.64 9.65 -0.33
C TYR A 54 3.56 8.52 0.11
N LEU A 55 3.09 7.69 1.04
CA LEU A 55 3.91 6.63 1.65
C LEU A 55 3.15 5.32 1.75
N GLY A 56 3.85 4.24 1.50
CA GLY A 56 3.55 2.90 1.97
C GLY A 56 4.42 2.56 3.18
N PHE A 57 4.06 1.48 3.88
CA PHE A 57 4.78 1.05 5.08
C PHE A 57 5.07 -0.44 5.04
N CYS A 58 6.36 -0.77 5.14
CA CYS A 58 6.81 -2.12 5.47
C CYS A 58 6.95 -2.20 6.99
N ILE A 59 6.30 -3.16 7.63
CA ILE A 59 6.28 -3.30 9.10
C ILE A 59 6.76 -4.70 9.45
N GLU A 60 7.68 -4.76 10.40
CA GLU A 60 8.16 -6.01 11.00
C GLU A 60 7.69 -6.07 12.44
N VAL A 61 7.02 -7.15 12.81
CA VAL A 61 6.55 -7.38 14.19
C VAL A 61 6.42 -8.87 14.43
N ASP A 62 6.92 -9.35 15.57
CA ASP A 62 6.86 -10.76 15.98
C ASP A 62 7.34 -11.76 14.89
N GLY A 63 8.34 -11.34 14.10
CA GLY A 63 8.92 -12.14 13.02
C GLY A 63 8.07 -12.21 11.74
N VAL A 64 6.97 -11.47 11.66
CA VAL A 64 6.13 -11.30 10.47
C VAL A 64 6.46 -9.98 9.78
N ARG A 65 6.54 -10.01 8.46
CA ARG A 65 6.82 -8.86 7.60
C ARG A 65 5.59 -8.54 6.77
N LEU A 66 5.03 -7.35 6.93
CA LEU A 66 3.87 -6.89 6.17
C LEU A 66 4.22 -5.65 5.37
N TYR A 67 3.63 -5.51 4.19
CA TYR A 67 3.67 -4.28 3.42
C TYR A 67 2.24 -3.77 3.21
N HIS A 68 2.00 -2.53 3.59
CA HIS A 68 0.77 -1.82 3.28
C HIS A 68 1.09 -0.65 2.34
N SER A 69 0.61 -0.73 1.10
CA SER A 69 1.00 0.22 0.05
C SER A 69 0.40 1.62 0.17
N GLY A 70 -0.69 1.75 0.94
CA GLY A 70 -1.60 2.87 0.73
C GLY A 70 -2.20 2.79 -0.69
N ASP A 71 -2.59 3.91 -1.26
CA ASP A 71 -3.12 3.97 -2.62
C ASP A 71 -2.01 4.34 -3.60
N THR A 72 -1.59 3.42 -4.48
CA THR A 72 -0.39 3.59 -5.31
C THR A 72 -0.41 2.77 -6.59
N ILE A 73 0.33 3.24 -7.61
CA ILE A 73 0.76 2.46 -8.79
C ILE A 73 2.01 1.62 -8.48
N VAL A 74 2.39 0.72 -9.38
CA VAL A 74 3.74 0.10 -9.41
C VAL A 74 4.71 1.05 -10.10
N TYR A 75 5.51 1.78 -9.34
CA TYR A 75 6.56 2.66 -9.86
C TYR A 75 7.91 1.95 -9.96
N ASP A 76 8.83 2.51 -10.75
CA ASP A 76 10.19 1.98 -10.93
C ASP A 76 10.95 1.94 -9.60
N GLY A 77 11.41 0.75 -9.19
CA GLY A 77 12.11 0.54 -7.92
C GLY A 77 11.24 -0.02 -6.78
N LEU A 78 9.90 -0.01 -6.91
CA LEU A 78 9.02 -0.55 -5.87
C LEU A 78 9.25 -2.06 -5.69
N GLN A 79 9.26 -2.81 -6.79
CA GLN A 79 9.45 -4.26 -6.75
C GLN A 79 10.78 -4.64 -6.12
N GLU A 80 11.86 -3.93 -6.45
CA GLU A 80 13.20 -4.19 -5.91
C GLU A 80 13.25 -3.93 -4.39
N LYS A 81 12.67 -2.82 -3.92
CA LYS A 81 12.56 -2.50 -2.48
C LYS A 81 11.80 -3.58 -1.74
N LEU A 82 10.66 -4.02 -2.28
CA LEU A 82 9.84 -5.07 -1.66
C LEU A 82 10.50 -6.44 -1.72
N ALA A 83 11.19 -6.80 -2.79
CA ALA A 83 11.93 -8.05 -2.90
C ALA A 83 13.08 -8.13 -1.89
N GLN A 84 13.73 -7.01 -1.57
CA GLN A 84 14.72 -6.93 -0.50
C GLN A 84 14.09 -7.10 0.88
N PHE A 85 12.90 -6.53 1.09
CA PHE A 85 12.15 -6.67 2.35
C PHE A 85 11.58 -8.09 2.56
N GLN A 86 11.19 -8.76 1.47
CA GLN A 86 10.55 -10.09 1.43
C GLN A 86 9.29 -10.16 2.32
N PRO A 87 8.22 -9.41 1.99
CA PRO A 87 7.01 -9.40 2.80
C PRO A 87 6.35 -10.79 2.85
N ASP A 88 5.89 -11.20 4.04
CA ASP A 88 5.01 -12.34 4.20
C ASP A 88 3.59 -11.99 3.71
N ILE A 89 3.14 -10.76 3.98
CA ILE A 89 1.79 -10.26 3.66
C ILE A 89 1.90 -8.94 2.90
N VAL A 90 1.19 -8.80 1.78
CA VAL A 90 1.09 -7.53 1.05
C VAL A 90 -0.37 -7.07 0.93
N PHE A 91 -0.64 -5.80 1.26
CA PHE A 91 -1.92 -5.14 1.05
C PHE A 91 -1.80 -4.18 -0.14
N LEU A 92 -2.46 -4.48 -1.25
CA LEU A 92 -2.34 -3.75 -2.53
C LEU A 92 -3.70 -3.25 -3.06
N PRO A 93 -3.79 -2.01 -3.59
CA PRO A 93 -5.01 -1.51 -4.21
C PRO A 93 -5.29 -2.24 -5.53
N ILE A 94 -6.56 -2.33 -5.91
CA ILE A 94 -6.96 -2.99 -7.18
C ILE A 94 -7.90 -2.14 -8.05
N ASN A 95 -8.28 -0.94 -7.60
CA ASN A 95 -9.23 -0.07 -8.28
C ASN A 95 -8.72 0.50 -9.62
N GLY A 96 -7.42 0.45 -9.87
CA GLY A 96 -6.82 0.86 -11.14
C GLY A 96 -7.21 2.29 -11.54
N ALA A 97 -7.71 2.43 -12.77
CA ALA A 97 -8.18 3.70 -13.33
C ALA A 97 -9.71 3.83 -13.34
N ALA A 98 -10.46 3.00 -12.58
CA ALA A 98 -11.92 2.92 -12.68
C ALA A 98 -12.61 4.29 -12.54
N GLY A 99 -12.18 5.09 -11.56
CA GLY A 99 -12.68 6.44 -11.32
C GLY A 99 -12.51 7.42 -12.48
N ARG A 100 -11.47 7.26 -13.31
CA ARG A 100 -11.19 8.19 -14.41
C ARG A 100 -12.25 8.21 -15.50
N LYS A 101 -13.09 7.17 -15.58
CA LYS A 101 -14.26 7.18 -16.49
C LYS A 101 -15.24 8.30 -16.14
N GLN A 102 -15.34 8.67 -14.86
CA GLN A 102 -16.25 9.70 -14.37
C GLN A 102 -15.55 11.04 -14.16
N ASN A 103 -14.33 11.03 -13.62
CA ASN A 103 -13.52 12.22 -13.43
C ASN A 103 -12.05 11.95 -13.77
N PRO A 104 -11.50 12.51 -14.87
CA PRO A 104 -10.12 12.33 -15.28
C PRO A 104 -9.07 12.76 -14.24
N THR A 105 -9.45 13.57 -13.24
CA THR A 105 -8.54 14.02 -12.18
C THR A 105 -8.37 13.00 -11.05
N ILE A 106 -9.13 11.90 -11.05
CA ILE A 106 -8.94 10.83 -10.06
C ILE A 106 -7.58 10.16 -10.30
N SER A 107 -6.84 9.91 -9.23
CA SER A 107 -5.53 9.25 -9.25
C SER A 107 -5.56 7.88 -9.94
N LEU A 108 -4.43 7.47 -10.52
CA LEU A 108 -4.22 6.08 -10.94
C LEU A 108 -3.66 5.28 -9.78
N ASN A 109 -4.04 4.00 -9.72
CA ASN A 109 -3.53 3.03 -8.77
C ASN A 109 -3.25 1.72 -9.48
N MET A 110 -2.70 0.74 -8.76
CA MET A 110 -2.63 -0.63 -9.25
C MET A 110 -4.02 -1.14 -9.63
N ASN A 111 -4.07 -1.83 -10.76
CA ASN A 111 -5.19 -2.69 -11.11
C ASN A 111 -4.98 -4.11 -10.54
N SER A 112 -6.02 -4.96 -10.63
CA SER A 112 -5.97 -6.33 -10.13
C SER A 112 -4.80 -7.17 -10.66
N GLN A 113 -4.45 -7.04 -11.95
CA GLN A 113 -3.36 -7.79 -12.57
C GLN A 113 -2.00 -7.33 -12.02
N GLU A 114 -1.78 -6.01 -11.96
CA GLU A 114 -0.55 -5.43 -11.42
C GLU A 114 -0.34 -5.81 -9.94
N ALA A 115 -1.40 -5.82 -9.15
CA ALA A 115 -1.34 -6.24 -7.75
C ALA A 115 -0.92 -7.72 -7.60
N VAL A 116 -1.50 -8.61 -8.42
CA VAL A 116 -1.14 -10.04 -8.43
C VAL A 116 0.30 -10.25 -8.91
N ASP A 117 0.71 -9.56 -9.97
CA ASP A 117 2.05 -9.68 -10.54
C ASP A 117 3.12 -9.17 -9.58
N LEU A 118 2.89 -8.04 -8.92
CA LEU A 118 3.80 -7.50 -7.91
C LEU A 118 3.92 -8.46 -6.72
N ALA A 119 2.80 -8.95 -6.17
CA ALA A 119 2.80 -9.89 -5.06
C ALA A 119 3.61 -11.16 -5.39
N LYS A 120 3.42 -11.69 -6.60
CA LYS A 120 4.16 -12.86 -7.08
C LYS A 120 5.64 -12.57 -7.27
N ALA A 121 5.98 -11.43 -7.87
CA ALA A 121 7.35 -11.06 -8.16
C ALA A 121 8.20 -10.88 -6.88
N VAL A 122 7.59 -10.40 -5.80
CA VAL A 122 8.27 -10.22 -4.50
C VAL A 122 8.22 -11.47 -3.61
N GLY A 123 7.57 -12.54 -4.09
CA GLY A 123 7.44 -13.79 -3.35
C GLY A 123 6.57 -13.67 -2.10
N ALA A 124 5.54 -12.82 -2.14
CA ALA A 124 4.66 -12.62 -1.00
C ALA A 124 3.92 -13.92 -0.62
N GLY A 125 3.87 -14.21 0.68
CA GLY A 125 3.16 -15.38 1.20
C GLY A 125 1.64 -15.28 1.01
N VAL A 126 1.08 -14.07 1.05
CA VAL A 126 -0.31 -13.77 0.68
C VAL A 126 -0.46 -12.33 0.19
N VAL A 127 -1.33 -12.11 -0.80
CA VAL A 127 -1.82 -10.77 -1.18
C VAL A 127 -3.26 -10.56 -0.70
N ILE A 128 -3.50 -9.44 -0.06
CA ILE A 128 -4.82 -9.01 0.41
C ILE A 128 -5.18 -7.74 -0.39
N PRO A 129 -6.16 -7.79 -1.31
CA PRO A 129 -6.53 -6.61 -2.06
C PRO A 129 -7.19 -5.58 -1.14
N HIS A 130 -7.09 -4.30 -1.50
CA HIS A 130 -7.89 -3.22 -0.90
C HIS A 130 -8.26 -2.16 -1.94
N HIS A 131 -8.83 -1.04 -1.52
CA HIS A 131 -9.40 0.01 -2.38
C HIS A 131 -10.50 -0.43 -3.36
N TYR A 132 -11.11 -1.61 -3.17
CA TYR A 132 -12.39 -1.98 -3.80
C TYR A 132 -13.54 -1.79 -2.81
N ASP A 133 -14.76 -1.67 -3.33
CA ASP A 133 -16.03 -1.48 -2.62
C ASP A 133 -16.12 -0.27 -1.67
N MET A 134 -15.13 0.61 -1.68
CA MET A 134 -15.10 1.83 -0.88
C MET A 134 -15.84 3.00 -1.56
N PHE A 135 -15.68 3.15 -2.89
CA PHE A 135 -16.27 4.25 -3.66
C PHE A 135 -17.04 3.70 -4.86
N THR A 136 -18.33 4.05 -4.97
CA THR A 136 -19.19 3.61 -6.09
C THR A 136 -18.65 4.01 -7.46
N PHE A 137 -17.87 5.09 -7.53
CA PHE A 137 -17.25 5.57 -8.76
C PHE A 137 -15.85 5.01 -9.04
N ASN A 138 -15.17 4.44 -8.05
CA ASN A 138 -13.77 4.00 -8.13
C ASN A 138 -13.60 2.62 -7.48
N THR A 139 -14.33 1.64 -8.01
CA THR A 139 -14.32 0.24 -7.57
C THR A 139 -14.24 -0.70 -8.76
N VAL A 140 -13.87 -1.95 -8.49
CA VAL A 140 -13.76 -3.08 -9.43
C VAL A 140 -14.37 -4.32 -8.80
N ASP A 141 -14.68 -5.33 -9.61
CA ASP A 141 -15.11 -6.62 -9.08
C ASP A 141 -13.91 -7.35 -8.47
N VAL A 142 -13.97 -7.64 -7.17
CA VAL A 142 -12.89 -8.39 -6.48
C VAL A 142 -12.80 -9.84 -6.95
N GLY A 143 -13.85 -10.39 -7.57
CA GLY A 143 -13.83 -11.70 -8.22
C GLY A 143 -12.86 -11.77 -9.41
N ASP A 144 -12.66 -10.67 -10.14
CA ASP A 144 -11.67 -10.59 -11.21
C ASP A 144 -10.25 -10.73 -10.63
N PHE A 145 -9.97 -10.03 -9.51
CA PHE A 145 -8.71 -10.17 -8.78
C PHE A 145 -8.48 -11.62 -8.29
N ALA A 146 -9.50 -12.24 -7.69
CA ALA A 146 -9.41 -13.61 -7.20
C ALA A 146 -9.06 -14.59 -8.32
N THR A 147 -9.75 -14.47 -9.47
CA THR A 147 -9.49 -15.29 -10.66
C THR A 147 -8.04 -15.14 -11.17
N LEU A 148 -7.53 -13.91 -11.19
CA LEU A 148 -6.14 -13.64 -11.60
C LEU A 148 -5.12 -14.25 -10.62
N ALA A 149 -5.36 -14.10 -9.31
CA ALA A 149 -4.49 -14.67 -8.29
C ALA A 149 -4.44 -16.21 -8.36
N GLU A 150 -5.60 -16.86 -8.59
CA GLU A 150 -5.70 -18.30 -8.80
C GLU A 150 -4.92 -18.76 -10.02
N HIS A 151 -5.11 -18.12 -11.17
CA HIS A 151 -4.37 -18.44 -12.39
C HIS A 151 -2.86 -18.22 -12.25
N ALA A 152 -2.45 -17.20 -11.49
CA ALA A 152 -1.05 -16.93 -11.21
C ALA A 152 -0.44 -17.92 -10.20
N GLY A 153 -1.26 -18.68 -9.46
CA GLY A 153 -0.80 -19.51 -8.34
C GLY A 153 -0.29 -18.68 -7.16
N GLN A 154 -0.74 -17.43 -7.03
CA GLN A 154 -0.39 -16.54 -5.93
C GLN A 154 -1.41 -16.71 -4.80
N PRO A 155 -1.00 -17.10 -3.58
CA PRO A 155 -1.93 -17.11 -2.46
C PRO A 155 -2.51 -15.72 -2.20
N TYR A 156 -3.83 -15.67 -1.99
CA TYR A 156 -4.56 -14.44 -1.76
C TYR A 156 -5.62 -14.63 -0.68
N GLN A 157 -6.08 -13.51 -0.11
CA GLN A 157 -7.23 -13.49 0.78
C GLN A 157 -8.09 -12.26 0.49
N VAL A 158 -9.34 -12.48 0.07
CA VAL A 158 -10.36 -11.42 0.01
C VAL A 158 -11.01 -11.32 1.39
N LEU A 159 -11.13 -10.10 1.92
CA LEU A 159 -11.68 -9.82 3.24
C LEU A 159 -12.87 -8.88 3.14
N GLN A 160 -13.88 -9.09 3.97
CA GLN A 160 -14.95 -8.12 4.19
C GLN A 160 -14.49 -6.97 5.09
N CYS A 161 -15.14 -5.81 4.99
CA CYS A 161 -14.90 -4.69 5.90
C CYS A 161 -15.11 -5.12 7.36
N GLY A 162 -14.05 -5.04 8.17
CA GLY A 162 -14.05 -5.44 9.58
C GLY A 162 -13.80 -6.94 9.81
N GLU A 163 -13.60 -7.74 8.76
CA GLU A 163 -13.21 -9.14 8.90
C GLU A 163 -11.78 -9.27 9.42
N ARG A 164 -11.58 -10.24 10.33
CA ARG A 164 -10.27 -10.51 10.91
C ARG A 164 -9.52 -11.56 10.08
N TYR A 165 -8.31 -11.21 9.67
CA TYR A 165 -7.35 -12.16 9.12
C TYR A 165 -6.41 -12.71 10.21
N LEU A 166 -6.13 -14.01 10.18
CA LEU A 166 -5.18 -14.66 11.08
C LEU A 166 -4.03 -15.25 10.25
N TRP A 167 -2.86 -14.64 10.35
CA TRP A 167 -1.65 -15.16 9.71
C TRP A 167 -1.14 -16.40 10.44
N GLN A 168 -0.82 -17.44 9.67
CA GLN A 168 -0.17 -18.66 10.16
C GLN A 168 1.06 -18.91 9.31
N ARG A 169 2.21 -19.05 9.98
CA ARG A 169 3.50 -19.34 9.34
C ARG A 169 3.73 -20.83 9.19
#